data_AF-A0A6S7LCI5-F1
#
_entry.id   AF-A0A6S7LCI5-F1
#
_cell.length_a   1.000
_cell.length_b   1.000
_cell.length_c   1.000
_cell.angle_alpha   90.00
_cell.angle_beta   90.00
_cell.angle_gamma   90.00
#
_symmetry.space_group_name_H-M   'P 1'
#
loop_
_entity.id
_entity.type
_entity.pdbx_description
1 polymer ?
#
loop_
_entity_poly.entity_id
_entity_poly.type
_entity_poly.pdbx_seq_one_letter_code
_entity_poly.pdbx_strand_id
1 'polypeptide(L)'
;MVVCVILYLTCCRLACRQLVTFLLSDDGISGDAWKQVAVNYSATIQRDLNQSGWKPSDRKCQWEPLQIGEWLGLLINTVRMQFQIPTKKLNKAIVQIEFNLPSFPKVSVLKSAKLCGFLNSLSLAIGPVVRLFTRNMYACIATSSSWNVVVLAYAGVKDELQFWLNNIHHFNGYSIIRSFTAHAVIYSDASSTGYGHILSQ
;
A
#
# COMPACT_ATOMS: atom_id res chain seq x y z
N MET A 1 5.47 -23.42 -5.94
CA MET A 1 5.50 -21.99 -5.60
C MET A 1 4.07 -21.49 -5.69
N VAL A 2 3.53 -21.03 -4.56
CA VAL A 2 2.08 -20.90 -4.35
C VAL A 2 1.71 -19.44 -4.56
N VAL A 3 1.22 -19.10 -5.75
CA VAL A 3 0.70 -17.75 -6.05
C VAL A 3 -0.58 -17.55 -5.23
N CYS A 4 -0.66 -16.44 -4.51
CA CYS A 4 -1.73 -16.17 -3.56
C CYS A 4 -2.32 -14.80 -3.81
N VAL A 5 -3.64 -14.72 -3.74
CA VAL A 5 -4.43 -13.55 -4.09
C VAL A 5 -4.21 -13.15 -5.55
N ILE A 6 -5.17 -13.48 -6.39
CA ILE A 6 -5.51 -12.63 -7.53
C ILE A 6 -6.82 -12.01 -7.12
N LEU A 7 -6.84 -10.71 -6.84
CA LEU A 7 -8.11 -10.03 -6.74
C LEU A 7 -8.55 -9.73 -8.18
N TYR A 8 -9.78 -10.06 -8.52
CA TYR A 8 -10.41 -9.58 -9.74
C TYR A 8 -11.33 -8.47 -9.33
N LEU A 9 -11.02 -7.22 -9.69
CA LEU A 9 -11.84 -6.09 -9.31
C LEU A 9 -12.64 -5.56 -10.50
N THR A 10 -13.97 -5.51 -10.37
CA THR A 10 -14.82 -4.78 -11.32
C THR A 10 -14.69 -3.28 -11.07
N CYS A 11 -14.13 -2.53 -12.02
CA CYS A 11 -13.77 -1.14 -11.82
C CYS A 11 -14.53 -0.20 -12.77
N CYS A 12 -15.61 0.44 -12.29
CA CYS A 12 -16.46 1.32 -13.12
C CYS A 12 -15.79 2.64 -13.59
N ARG A 13 -14.57 2.99 -13.15
CA ARG A 13 -14.00 4.34 -13.36
C ARG A 13 -12.54 4.42 -13.79
N LEU A 14 -11.83 3.31 -13.97
CA LEU A 14 -10.52 3.36 -14.63
C LEU A 14 -10.74 3.37 -16.14
N ALA A 15 -10.53 4.52 -16.77
CA ALA A 15 -10.46 4.67 -18.23
C ALA A 15 -9.18 4.02 -18.81
N CYS A 16 -8.73 2.89 -18.25
CA CYS A 16 -7.60 2.13 -18.76
C CYS A 16 -8.16 0.91 -19.50
N ARG A 17 -8.19 0.98 -20.83
CA ARG A 17 -8.72 -0.06 -21.73
C ARG A 17 -7.84 -1.32 -21.84
N GLN A 18 -6.88 -1.52 -20.95
CA GLN A 18 -5.92 -2.62 -21.04
C GLN A 18 -5.70 -3.27 -19.69
N LEU A 19 -5.67 -4.60 -19.71
CA LEU A 19 -5.31 -5.53 -18.64
C LEU A 19 -4.33 -4.90 -17.63
N VAL A 20 -4.82 -4.57 -16.43
CA VAL A 20 -3.95 -4.08 -15.36
C VAL A 20 -3.59 -5.27 -14.48
N THR A 21 -2.57 -6.03 -14.90
CA THR A 21 -1.99 -7.08 -14.05
C THR A 21 -0.82 -6.48 -13.27
N PHE A 22 -0.95 -6.37 -11.95
CA PHE A 22 0.20 -6.09 -11.08
C PHE A 22 0.66 -7.39 -10.44
N LEU A 23 1.94 -7.71 -10.62
CA LEU A 23 2.62 -8.81 -9.93
C LEU A 23 3.60 -8.21 -8.93
N LEU A 24 3.49 -8.60 -7.67
CA LEU A 24 4.44 -8.25 -6.62
C LEU A 24 4.88 -9.53 -5.92
N SER A 25 6.13 -9.95 -6.14
CA SER A 25 6.65 -11.25 -5.68
C SER A 25 5.77 -12.42 -6.13
N ASP A 26 5.01 -13.02 -5.21
CA ASP A 26 4.12 -14.17 -5.41
C ASP A 26 2.62 -13.79 -5.40
N ASP A 27 2.28 -12.51 -5.23
CA ASP A 27 0.91 -12.01 -5.22
C ASP A 27 0.58 -11.28 -6.54
N GLY A 28 -0.66 -11.43 -7.02
CA GLY A 28 -1.13 -10.83 -8.26
C GLY A 28 -2.44 -10.06 -8.09
N ILE A 29 -2.75 -9.16 -9.00
CA ILE A 29 -4.09 -8.57 -9.07
C ILE A 29 -4.40 -8.21 -10.51
N SER A 30 -5.62 -8.48 -10.96
CA SER A 30 -6.09 -8.06 -12.28
C SER A 30 -7.54 -7.58 -12.21
N GLY A 31 -8.04 -6.95 -13.25
CA GLY A 31 -9.41 -6.45 -13.22
C GLY A 31 -9.78 -5.77 -14.52
N ASP A 32 -11.09 -5.63 -14.70
CA ASP A 32 -11.67 -4.93 -15.84
C ASP A 32 -12.94 -4.19 -15.39
N ALA A 33 -13.39 -3.22 -16.17
CA ALA A 33 -14.68 -2.57 -15.92
C ALA A 33 -15.85 -3.54 -16.10
N TRP A 34 -15.71 -4.51 -17.01
CA TRP A 34 -16.76 -5.47 -17.35
C TRP A 34 -16.52 -6.83 -16.69
N LYS A 35 -17.51 -7.31 -15.93
CA LYS A 35 -17.42 -8.62 -15.25
C LYS A 35 -17.04 -9.76 -16.21
N GLN A 36 -17.64 -9.80 -17.40
CA GLN A 36 -17.38 -10.85 -18.38
C GLN A 36 -15.93 -10.86 -18.86
N VAL A 37 -15.34 -9.68 -19.06
CA VAL A 37 -13.93 -9.54 -19.47
C VAL A 37 -13.01 -9.97 -18.33
N ALA A 38 -13.32 -9.57 -17.09
CA ALA A 38 -12.58 -10.00 -15.91
C ALA A 38 -12.61 -11.53 -15.71
N VAL A 39 -13.74 -12.20 -15.99
CA VAL A 39 -13.83 -13.67 -15.99
C VAL A 39 -12.92 -14.29 -17.06
N ASN A 40 -12.90 -13.72 -18.27
CA ASN A 40 -12.03 -14.22 -19.35
C ASN A 40 -10.54 -14.07 -19.01
N TYR A 41 -10.15 -12.96 -18.38
CA TYR A 41 -8.80 -12.78 -17.86
C TYR A 41 -8.48 -13.82 -16.79
N SER A 42 -9.41 -14.10 -15.88
CA SER A 42 -9.24 -15.13 -14.86
C SER A 42 -8.95 -16.52 -15.44
N ALA A 43 -9.73 -16.94 -16.43
CA ALA A 43 -9.52 -18.21 -17.10
C ALA A 43 -8.17 -18.27 -17.84
N THR A 44 -7.74 -17.15 -18.44
CA THR A 44 -6.47 -17.07 -19.16
C THR A 44 -5.29 -17.16 -18.20
N ILE A 45 -5.30 -16.38 -17.11
CA ILE A 45 -4.25 -16.39 -16.09
C ILE A 45 -4.13 -17.78 -15.45
N GLN A 46 -5.24 -18.43 -15.12
CA GLN A 46 -5.23 -19.80 -14.59
C GLN A 46 -4.56 -20.78 -15.55
N ARG A 47 -4.89 -20.68 -16.85
CA ARG A 47 -4.31 -21.52 -17.89
C ARG A 47 -2.80 -21.29 -17.99
N ASP A 48 -2.38 -20.04 -18.09
CA ASP A 48 -0.97 -19.69 -18.29
C ASP A 48 -0.12 -20.09 -17.08
N LEU A 49 -0.63 -19.91 -15.86
CA LEU A 49 0.03 -20.37 -14.63
C LEU A 49 0.20 -21.89 -14.62
N ASN A 50 -0.85 -22.65 -14.94
CA ASN A 50 -0.79 -24.11 -14.97
C ASN A 50 0.17 -24.62 -16.07
N GLN A 51 0.15 -24.00 -17.25
CA GLN A 51 1.03 -24.36 -18.36
C GLN A 51 2.50 -24.06 -18.08
N SER A 52 2.78 -23.01 -17.30
CA SER A 52 4.13 -22.66 -16.87
C SER A 52 4.59 -23.42 -15.63
N GLY A 53 3.82 -24.42 -15.16
CA GLY A 53 4.19 -25.29 -14.03
C GLY A 53 3.95 -24.67 -12.66
N TRP A 54 3.25 -23.54 -12.57
CA TRP A 54 2.83 -22.94 -11.31
C TRP A 54 1.60 -23.66 -10.76
N LYS A 55 1.52 -23.75 -9.44
CA LYS A 55 0.38 -24.34 -8.73
C LYS A 55 -0.26 -23.27 -7.84
N PRO A 56 -1.30 -22.58 -8.32
CA PRO A 56 -2.00 -21.59 -7.52
C PRO A 56 -2.63 -22.20 -6.27
N SER A 57 -2.80 -21.41 -5.22
CA SER A 57 -3.51 -21.87 -4.01
C SER A 57 -5.02 -21.75 -4.17
N ASP A 58 -5.76 -22.84 -4.09
CA ASP A 58 -7.23 -22.76 -4.07
C ASP A 58 -7.78 -21.98 -2.88
N ARG A 59 -7.06 -21.98 -1.74
CA ARG A 59 -7.47 -21.27 -0.53
C ARG A 59 -7.22 -19.76 -0.59
N LYS A 60 -6.17 -19.34 -1.31
CA LYS A 60 -5.72 -17.94 -1.30
C LYS A 60 -6.00 -17.21 -2.61
N CYS A 61 -6.19 -17.92 -3.72
CA CYS A 61 -6.61 -17.31 -4.98
C CYS A 61 -8.11 -17.07 -4.96
N GLN A 62 -8.52 -15.88 -5.39
CA GLN A 62 -9.90 -15.54 -5.64
C GLN A 62 -10.10 -15.49 -7.16
N TRP A 63 -10.72 -16.50 -7.77
CA TRP A 63 -10.83 -16.57 -9.23
C TRP A 63 -12.07 -15.86 -9.78
N GLU A 64 -13.07 -15.65 -8.94
CA GLU A 64 -14.28 -14.93 -9.31
C GLU A 64 -14.12 -13.42 -9.08
N PRO A 65 -14.50 -12.56 -10.05
CA PRO A 65 -14.53 -11.11 -9.88
C PRO A 65 -15.38 -10.61 -8.72
N LEU A 66 -14.76 -9.78 -7.89
CA LEU A 66 -15.34 -9.05 -6.76
C LEU A 66 -15.20 -7.54 -7.00
N GLN A 67 -15.84 -6.70 -6.21
CA GLN A 67 -15.56 -5.26 -6.18
C GLN A 67 -14.82 -4.81 -4.91
N ILE A 68 -14.79 -5.70 -3.92
CA ILE A 68 -14.09 -5.52 -2.65
C ILE A 68 -13.39 -6.82 -2.33
N GLY A 69 -12.10 -6.76 -2.06
CA GLY A 69 -11.33 -7.93 -1.62
C GLY A 69 -9.99 -7.53 -1.01
N GLU A 70 -9.29 -8.50 -0.43
CA GLU A 70 -8.04 -8.29 0.29
C GLU A 70 -6.82 -8.62 -0.57
N TRP A 71 -5.89 -7.67 -0.73
CA TRP A 71 -4.62 -7.84 -1.44
C TRP A 71 -3.49 -7.12 -0.69
N LEU A 72 -2.32 -7.77 -0.56
CA LEU A 72 -1.22 -7.32 0.31
C LEU A 72 -1.67 -7.04 1.76
N GLY A 73 -2.73 -7.73 2.19
CA GLY A 73 -3.39 -7.54 3.47
C GLY A 73 -4.05 -6.16 3.65
N LEU A 74 -4.41 -5.49 2.56
CA LEU A 74 -5.27 -4.31 2.54
C LEU A 74 -6.55 -4.64 1.78
N LEU A 75 -7.65 -3.97 2.11
CA LEU A 75 -8.86 -4.05 1.30
C LEU A 75 -8.72 -3.11 0.10
N ILE A 76 -9.06 -3.61 -1.08
CA ILE A 76 -9.22 -2.78 -2.28
C ILE A 76 -10.70 -2.69 -2.57
N ASN A 77 -11.21 -1.46 -2.66
CA ASN A 77 -12.60 -1.17 -2.96
C ASN A 77 -12.68 -0.41 -4.28
N THR A 78 -13.13 -1.07 -5.34
CA THR A 78 -13.27 -0.43 -6.67
C THR A 78 -14.60 0.26 -6.90
N VAL A 79 -15.55 0.14 -5.97
CA VAL A 79 -16.74 0.99 -5.97
C VAL A 79 -16.34 2.41 -5.58
N ARG A 80 -15.55 2.55 -4.51
CA ARG A 80 -15.07 3.84 -4.00
C ARG A 80 -13.72 4.28 -4.57
N MET A 81 -13.04 3.37 -5.29
CA MET A 81 -11.67 3.56 -5.78
C MET A 81 -10.67 3.89 -4.68
N GLN A 82 -10.68 3.09 -3.60
CA GLN A 82 -9.86 3.31 -2.42
C GLN A 82 -9.18 2.04 -1.92
N PHE A 83 -7.98 2.19 -1.38
CA PHE A 83 -7.36 1.22 -0.48
C PHE A 83 -7.81 1.49 0.96
N GLN A 84 -8.15 0.43 1.68
CA GLN A 84 -8.64 0.50 3.05
C GLN A 84 -7.90 -0.51 3.94
N ILE A 85 -7.70 -0.15 5.20
CA ILE A 85 -7.15 -1.04 6.23
C ILE A 85 -8.28 -1.97 6.71
N PRO A 86 -8.09 -3.30 6.69
CA PRO A 86 -9.02 -4.23 7.33
C PRO A 86 -9.12 -3.93 8.83
N THR A 87 -10.32 -4.03 9.41
CA THR A 87 -10.58 -3.70 10.84
C THR A 87 -9.61 -4.38 11.80
N LYS A 88 -9.25 -5.65 11.53
CA LYS A 88 -8.27 -6.38 12.35
C LYS A 88 -6.89 -5.71 12.39
N LYS A 89 -6.40 -5.20 11.25
CA LYS A 89 -5.11 -4.51 11.17
C LYS A 89 -5.19 -3.12 11.80
N LEU A 90 -6.31 -2.44 11.65
CA LEU A 90 -6.55 -1.13 12.26
C LEU A 90 -6.52 -1.22 13.79
N ASN A 91 -7.26 -2.17 14.37
CA ASN A 91 -7.23 -2.42 15.82
C ASN A 91 -5.84 -2.81 16.31
N LYS A 92 -5.10 -3.62 15.52
CA LYS A 92 -3.71 -3.96 15.85
C LYS A 92 -2.81 -2.72 15.91
N ALA A 93 -2.99 -1.75 15.01
CA ALA A 93 -2.21 -0.51 15.02
C ALA A 93 -2.49 0.29 16.30
N ILE A 94 -3.78 0.47 16.63
CA ILE A 94 -4.23 1.22 17.80
C ILE A 94 -3.68 0.60 19.09
N VAL A 95 -3.85 -0.72 19.27
CA VAL A 95 -3.33 -1.44 20.44
C VAL A 95 -1.80 -1.30 20.56
N GLN A 96 -1.07 -1.34 19.44
CA GLN A 96 0.38 -1.14 19.47
C GLN A 96 0.75 0.30 19.87
N ILE A 97 0.00 1.30 19.43
CA ILE A 97 0.24 2.71 19.79
C ILE A 97 -0.06 2.93 21.29
N GLU A 98 -1.23 2.49 21.75
CA GLU A 98 -1.66 2.60 23.16
C GLU A 98 -0.70 1.89 24.12
N PHE A 99 -0.09 0.79 23.69
CA PHE A 99 0.89 0.10 24.50
C PHE A 99 2.24 0.83 24.62
N ASN A 100 2.65 1.61 23.59
CA ASN A 100 3.92 2.33 23.62
C ASN A 100 3.80 3.72 24.28
N LEU A 101 2.63 4.36 24.19
CA LEU A 101 2.41 5.73 24.69
C LEU A 101 2.77 5.93 26.18
N PRO A 102 2.38 5.03 27.12
CA PRO A 102 2.64 5.22 28.55
C PRO A 102 4.11 5.12 28.93
N SER A 103 4.95 4.51 28.09
CA SER A 103 6.39 4.34 28.39
C SER A 103 7.20 5.61 28.09
N PHE A 104 6.61 6.60 27.41
CA PHE A 104 7.30 7.84 27.04
C PHE A 104 7.83 8.60 28.29
N PRO A 105 9.07 9.14 28.26
CA PRO A 105 9.98 9.28 27.11
C PRO A 105 10.84 8.05 26.79
N LYS A 106 10.73 6.95 27.54
CA LYS A 106 11.53 5.74 27.33
C LYS A 106 10.86 4.81 26.32
N VAL A 107 11.40 4.72 25.12
CA VAL A 107 10.84 3.88 24.05
C VAL A 107 11.74 2.70 23.72
N SER A 108 11.15 1.53 23.49
CA SER A 108 11.88 0.37 22.97
C SER A 108 12.12 0.57 21.47
N VAL A 109 13.37 0.44 21.04
CA VAL A 109 13.77 0.55 19.64
C VAL A 109 13.07 -0.53 18.80
N LEU A 110 13.12 -1.78 19.25
CA LEU A 110 12.44 -2.89 18.56
C LEU A 110 10.94 -2.67 18.41
N LYS A 111 10.25 -2.20 19.45
CA LYS A 111 8.80 -1.94 19.39
C LYS A 111 8.49 -0.77 18.44
N SER A 112 9.29 0.29 18.48
CA SER A 112 9.16 1.45 17.59
C SER A 112 9.38 1.05 16.13
N ALA A 113 10.38 0.23 15.86
CA ALA A 113 10.66 -0.28 14.51
C ALA A 113 9.52 -1.16 13.97
N LYS A 114 8.97 -2.05 14.81
CA LYS A 114 7.80 -2.86 14.46
C LYS A 114 6.58 -1.99 14.15
N LEU A 115 6.31 -0.96 14.95
CA LEU A 115 5.20 -0.05 14.74
C LEU A 115 5.40 0.78 13.46
N CYS A 116 6.58 1.37 13.25
CA CYS A 116 6.89 2.15 12.04
C CYS A 116 6.76 1.30 10.77
N GLY A 117 7.37 0.12 10.77
CA GLY A 117 7.28 -0.81 9.64
C GLY A 117 5.83 -1.23 9.38
N PHE A 118 5.06 -1.47 10.45
CA PHE A 118 3.64 -1.79 10.32
C PHE A 118 2.84 -0.61 9.73
N LEU A 119 2.96 0.60 10.25
CA LEU A 119 2.29 1.79 9.71
C LEU A 119 2.69 2.03 8.25
N ASN A 120 3.98 1.93 7.92
CA ASN A 120 4.45 2.12 6.54
C ASN A 120 3.91 1.05 5.58
N SER A 121 3.68 -0.18 6.05
CA SER A 121 3.01 -1.22 5.27
C SER A 121 1.54 -0.89 4.94
N LEU A 122 0.92 0.03 5.70
CA LEU A 122 -0.44 0.54 5.45
C LEU A 122 -0.45 1.76 4.52
N SER A 123 0.71 2.25 4.05
CA SER A 123 0.86 3.49 3.27
C SER A 123 -0.10 3.61 2.07
N LEU A 124 -0.43 2.50 1.40
CA LEU A 124 -1.40 2.51 0.30
C LEU A 124 -2.80 2.95 0.76
N ALA A 125 -3.19 2.65 2.01
CA ALA A 125 -4.52 2.92 2.55
C ALA A 125 -4.61 4.20 3.40
N ILE A 126 -3.50 4.70 3.94
CA ILE A 126 -3.43 5.94 4.74
C ILE A 126 -2.67 7.08 4.05
N GLY A 127 -2.09 6.81 2.88
CA GLY A 127 -1.43 7.81 2.05
C GLY A 127 0.02 8.13 2.46
N PRO A 128 0.65 9.08 1.74
CA PRO A 128 2.07 9.41 1.90
C PRO A 128 2.39 10.12 3.23
N VAL A 129 1.37 10.61 3.93
CA VAL A 129 1.47 11.23 5.26
C VAL A 129 2.15 10.33 6.27
N VAL A 130 2.09 9.01 6.07
CA VAL A 130 2.75 8.04 6.95
C VAL A 130 4.25 8.25 7.07
N ARG A 131 4.91 8.67 5.99
CA ARG A 131 6.35 8.93 5.98
C ARG A 131 6.73 10.15 6.81
N LEU A 132 5.83 11.14 6.87
CA LEU A 132 6.05 12.35 7.67
C LEU A 132 5.89 12.04 9.16
N PHE A 133 4.81 11.36 9.52
CA PHE A 133 4.45 11.06 10.90
C PHE A 133 5.06 9.75 11.43
N THR A 134 6.15 9.28 10.83
CA THR A 134 6.99 8.21 11.39
C THR A 134 8.47 8.64 11.45
N ARG A 135 8.78 9.88 11.04
CA ARG A 135 10.15 10.36 10.87
C ARG A 135 10.91 10.42 12.20
N ASN A 136 10.27 10.88 13.27
CA ASN A 136 10.90 10.96 14.59
C ASN A 136 11.15 9.57 15.16
N MET A 137 10.20 8.65 15.01
CA MET A 137 10.44 7.25 15.38
C MET A 137 11.60 6.64 14.58
N TYR A 138 11.66 6.86 13.26
CA TYR A 138 12.80 6.43 12.44
C TYR A 138 14.12 7.07 12.87
N ALA A 139 14.13 8.36 13.24
CA ALA A 139 15.32 9.02 13.76
C ALA A 139 15.80 8.37 15.06
N CYS A 140 14.90 8.07 16.00
CA CYS A 140 15.24 7.35 17.24
C CYS A 140 15.81 5.95 16.95
N ILE A 141 15.24 5.22 15.98
CA ILE A 141 15.75 3.91 15.55
C ILE A 141 17.16 4.04 14.97
N ALA A 142 17.38 5.02 14.09
CA ALA A 142 18.66 5.23 13.41
C ALA A 142 19.80 5.61 14.37
N THR A 143 19.49 6.28 15.47
CA THR A 143 20.49 6.64 16.50
C THR A 143 20.79 5.53 17.51
N SER A 144 20.09 4.38 17.42
CA SER A 144 20.25 3.30 18.38
C SER A 144 21.48 2.44 18.09
N SER A 145 22.13 1.95 19.14
CA SER A 145 23.28 1.03 19.03
C SER A 145 22.89 -0.43 18.83
N SER A 146 21.63 -0.79 19.13
CA SER A 146 21.11 -2.17 19.03
C SER A 146 19.58 -2.17 19.01
N TRP A 147 18.97 -3.25 18.52
CA TRP A 147 17.51 -3.40 18.45
C TRP A 147 16.85 -3.59 19.82
N ASN A 148 17.51 -4.28 20.75
CA ASN A 148 16.95 -4.68 22.05
C ASN A 148 17.24 -3.67 23.16
N VAL A 149 17.26 -2.38 22.83
CA VAL A 149 17.53 -1.30 23.79
C VAL A 149 16.31 -0.41 23.98
N VAL A 150 16.30 0.29 25.11
CA VAL A 150 15.35 1.36 25.42
C VAL A 150 16.12 2.67 25.35
N VAL A 151 15.61 3.63 24.57
CA VAL A 151 16.21 4.96 24.39
C VAL A 151 15.29 6.04 24.92
N LEU A 152 15.87 7.20 25.27
CA LEU A 152 15.11 8.42 25.51
C LEU A 152 14.72 9.02 24.16
N ALA A 153 13.43 9.05 23.86
CA ALA A 153 12.89 9.59 22.62
C ALA A 153 12.71 11.10 22.68
N TYR A 154 12.85 11.74 21.52
CA TYR A 154 12.47 13.14 21.33
C TYR A 154 10.95 13.33 21.51
N ALA A 155 10.53 14.53 21.91
CA ALA A 155 9.11 14.88 22.06
C ALA A 155 8.28 14.55 20.80
N GLY A 156 8.86 14.74 19.61
CA GLY A 156 8.20 14.42 18.34
C GLY A 156 7.76 12.96 18.18
N VAL A 157 8.36 12.00 18.88
CA VAL A 157 7.87 10.61 18.88
C VAL A 157 6.53 10.49 19.59
N LYS A 158 6.33 11.21 20.70
CA LYS A 158 5.05 11.25 21.40
C LYS A 158 3.98 11.88 20.52
N ASP A 159 4.32 12.98 19.85
CA ASP A 159 3.41 13.69 18.95
C ASP A 159 2.98 12.79 17.78
N GLU A 160 3.91 12.02 17.21
CA GLU A 160 3.60 11.03 16.16
C GLU A 160 2.66 9.92 16.66
N LEU A 161 2.93 9.35 17.85
CA LEU A 161 2.06 8.33 18.44
C LEU A 161 0.65 8.87 18.70
N GLN A 162 0.53 10.07 19.27
CA GLN A 162 -0.77 10.73 19.49
C GLN A 162 -1.48 11.07 18.18
N PHE A 163 -0.73 11.54 17.17
CA PHE A 163 -1.27 11.78 15.84
C PHE A 163 -1.92 10.52 15.27
N TRP A 164 -1.22 9.38 15.28
CA TRP A 164 -1.79 8.14 14.75
C TRP A 164 -2.98 7.65 15.55
N LEU A 165 -2.92 7.69 16.89
CA LEU A 165 -4.03 7.27 17.73
C LEU A 165 -5.32 8.05 17.39
N ASN A 166 -5.19 9.36 17.18
CA ASN A 166 -6.33 10.24 16.94
C ASN A 166 -6.80 10.24 15.48
N ASN A 167 -5.91 9.95 14.52
CA ASN A 167 -6.18 10.21 13.10
C ASN A 167 -6.17 8.98 12.19
N ILE A 168 -5.70 7.81 12.63
CA ILE A 168 -5.56 6.65 11.72
C ILE A 168 -6.89 6.22 11.07
N HIS A 169 -8.01 6.36 11.78
CA HIS A 169 -9.34 6.12 11.22
C HIS A 169 -9.70 7.12 10.10
N HIS A 170 -9.34 8.39 10.28
CA HIS A 170 -9.65 9.46 9.33
C HIS A 170 -8.85 9.35 8.04
N PHE A 171 -7.62 8.82 8.12
CA PHE A 171 -6.79 8.58 6.94
C PHE A 171 -7.11 7.28 6.21
N ASN A 172 -7.89 6.37 6.80
CA ASN A 172 -8.23 5.09 6.19
C ASN A 172 -9.18 5.26 4.99
N GLY A 173 -8.69 4.97 3.78
CA GLY A 173 -9.49 5.12 2.55
C GLY A 173 -8.78 5.96 1.50
N TYR A 174 -7.50 5.73 1.27
CA TYR A 174 -6.71 6.50 0.32
C TYR A 174 -7.01 6.12 -1.14
N SER A 175 -7.05 7.11 -2.02
CA SER A 175 -7.47 6.92 -3.42
C SER A 175 -6.52 6.00 -4.19
N ILE A 176 -7.08 5.04 -4.93
CA ILE A 176 -6.37 4.23 -5.93
C ILE A 176 -6.05 5.10 -7.15
N ILE A 177 -6.97 6.00 -7.52
CA ILE A 177 -6.77 6.91 -8.64
C ILE A 177 -5.78 7.97 -8.21
N ARG A 178 -4.62 8.01 -8.88
CA ARG A 178 -3.69 9.13 -8.76
C ARG A 178 -4.32 10.32 -9.48
N SER A 179 -4.58 11.39 -8.74
CA SER A 179 -4.80 12.70 -9.36
C SER A 179 -3.47 13.14 -9.99
N PHE A 180 -3.28 12.85 -11.27
CA PHE A 180 -2.25 13.53 -12.04
C PHE A 180 -2.76 14.93 -12.34
N THR A 181 -2.33 15.90 -11.55
CA THR A 181 -2.21 17.26 -12.04
C THR A 181 -0.84 17.36 -12.71
N ALA A 182 -0.82 17.41 -14.05
CA ALA A 182 0.37 17.82 -14.76
C ALA A 182 0.64 19.28 -14.33
N HIS A 183 1.71 19.49 -13.56
CA HIS A 183 2.11 20.83 -13.13
C HIS A 183 2.98 21.53 -14.17
N ALA A 184 3.46 20.81 -15.18
CA ALA A 184 4.21 21.33 -16.31
C ALA A 184 4.12 20.36 -17.50
N VAL A 185 4.07 20.91 -18.71
CA VAL A 185 4.23 20.16 -19.96
C VAL A 185 5.65 20.38 -20.46
N ILE A 186 6.41 19.29 -20.64
CA ILE A 186 7.77 19.33 -21.17
C ILE A 186 7.73 18.90 -22.63
N TYR A 187 8.13 19.80 -23.53
CA TYR A 187 8.38 19.48 -24.92
C TYR A 187 9.88 19.23 -25.08
N SER A 188 10.26 18.07 -25.62
CA SER A 188 11.64 17.74 -25.99
C SER A 188 11.65 17.32 -27.45
N ASP A 189 12.62 17.80 -28.22
CA ASP A 189 12.86 17.31 -29.56
C ASP A 189 13.80 16.08 -29.51
N ALA A 190 13.56 15.11 -30.41
CA ALA A 190 14.44 13.96 -30.56
C ALA A 190 15.54 14.30 -31.58
N SER A 191 16.52 15.10 -31.17
CA SER A 191 17.69 15.44 -32.00
C SER A 191 18.80 14.41 -31.83
N SER A 192 19.44 14.03 -32.93
CA SER A 192 20.63 13.17 -32.94
C SER A 192 21.94 13.92 -32.60
N THR A 193 21.86 15.24 -32.36
CA THR A 193 23.04 16.11 -32.17
C THR A 193 23.00 16.95 -30.87
N GLY A 194 21.95 16.83 -30.04
CA GLY A 194 21.86 17.52 -28.75
C GLY A 194 20.56 17.21 -27.99
N TYR A 195 20.44 17.74 -26.76
CA TYR A 195 19.23 17.64 -25.94
C TYR A 195 18.68 19.04 -25.62
N GLY A 196 17.44 19.34 -26.01
CA GLY A 196 16.72 20.56 -25.67
C GLY A 196 15.35 20.24 -25.09
N HIS A 197 14.91 20.99 -24.08
CA HIS A 197 13.54 20.89 -23.58
C HIS A 197 12.98 22.26 -23.20
N ILE A 198 11.68 22.45 -23.45
CA ILE A 198 10.93 23.64 -23.04
C ILE A 198 9.92 23.22 -21.99
N LEU A 199 10.00 23.87 -20.83
CA LEU A 199 9.00 23.77 -19.78
C LEU A 199 7.94 24.86 -20.03
N SER A 200 6.71 24.45 -20.40
CA SER A 200 5.55 25.34 -20.40
C SER A 200 4.82 25.16 -19.07
N GLN A 201 4.73 26.24 -18.30
CA GLN A 201 3.84 26.35 -17.12
C GLN A 201 2.46 26.84 -17.53
#